data_AF-A0A0E3Z890-F1
#
_entry.id   AF-A0A0E3Z890-F1
#
_cell.length_a   1.000
_cell.length_b   1.000
_cell.length_c   1.000
_cell.angle_alpha   90.00
_cell.angle_beta   90.00
_cell.angle_gamma   90.00
#
_symmetry.space_group_name_H-M   'P 1'
#
loop_
_entity.id
_entity.type
_entity.pdbx_description
1 polymer ?
#
loop_
_entity_poly.entity_id
_entity_poly.type
_entity_poly.pdbx_seq_one_letter_code
_entity_poly.pdbx_strand_id
1 'polypeptide(L)'
;HYPYLNIADGVQSLRILKLITYSRGIRTLITAVGQTAYTVASVLILFFVLMYIFAILGFCLFGLPEGGDMNNWGNLALAFFTLFSLATVDGWTDLQEQLDARNLILSRSFTIIFVLLASFVFLSMFVGVMIIHTEDSIKKFERELMLERRMNLMEEKQVILKRQQEEVSKLMQTQASGAVLRDRARAKPHA
;
A
#
# COMPACT_ATOMS: atom_id res chain seq x y z
N HIS A 1 5.78 -47.11 7.74
CA HIS A 1 4.99 -46.01 8.32
C HIS A 1 5.17 -44.81 7.39
N TYR A 2 4.20 -44.52 6.52
CA TYR A 2 4.39 -43.62 5.38
C TYR A 2 3.92 -42.19 5.71
N PRO A 3 4.84 -41.22 5.91
CA PRO A 3 4.49 -39.83 6.25
C PRO A 3 3.71 -39.08 5.16
N TYR A 4 3.64 -39.63 3.95
CA TYR A 4 2.94 -39.03 2.81
C TYR A 4 1.40 -39.07 2.91
N LEU A 5 0.82 -40.00 3.69
CA LEU A 5 -0.63 -40.03 3.91
C LEU A 5 -1.10 -38.81 4.71
N ASN A 6 -0.35 -38.44 5.75
CA ASN A 6 -0.68 -37.30 6.62
C ASN A 6 -0.63 -35.96 5.87
N ILE A 7 0.27 -35.84 4.89
CA ILE A 7 0.36 -34.65 4.03
C ILE A 7 -0.87 -34.58 3.10
N ALA A 8 -1.31 -35.72 2.54
CA ALA A 8 -2.50 -35.76 1.69
C ALA A 8 -3.78 -35.39 2.45
N ASP A 9 -3.92 -35.85 3.70
CA ASP A 9 -5.04 -35.51 4.58
C ASP A 9 -5.03 -34.02 4.99
N GLY A 10 -3.84 -33.45 5.21
CA GLY A 10 -3.67 -32.01 5.41
C GLY A 10 -4.08 -31.19 4.18
N VAL A 11 -3.68 -31.64 2.98
CA VAL A 11 -4.09 -31.00 1.72
C VAL A 11 -5.59 -31.13 1.46
N GLN A 12 -6.22 -32.20 1.95
CA GLN A 12 -7.66 -32.38 1.88
C GLN A 12 -8.42 -31.41 2.80
N SER A 13 -7.87 -31.11 3.97
CA SER A 13 -8.39 -30.09 4.90
C SER A 13 -8.27 -28.66 4.32
N LEU A 14 -7.22 -28.38 3.53
CA LEU A 14 -7.04 -27.11 2.81
C LEU A 14 -8.11 -26.85 1.73
N ARG A 15 -8.93 -27.84 1.35
CA ARG A 15 -10.06 -27.62 0.42
C ARG A 15 -11.07 -26.62 0.96
N ILE A 16 -11.18 -26.46 2.29
CA ILE A 16 -12.04 -25.46 2.91
C ILE A 16 -11.58 -24.02 2.63
N LEU A 17 -10.27 -23.81 2.40
CA LEU A 17 -9.69 -22.53 1.98
C LEU A 17 -10.09 -22.15 0.54
N LYS A 18 -10.47 -23.13 -0.29
CA LYS A 18 -11.06 -22.87 -1.62
C LYS A 18 -12.45 -22.22 -1.51
N LEU A 19 -13.17 -22.47 -0.41
CA LEU A 19 -14.48 -21.85 -0.16
C LEU A 19 -14.33 -20.34 0.13
N ILE A 20 -13.28 -19.97 0.87
CA ILE A 20 -12.88 -18.59 1.17
C ILE A 20 -12.52 -17.84 -0.13
N THR A 21 -11.80 -18.47 -1.04
CA THR A 21 -11.44 -17.88 -2.35
C THR A 21 -12.56 -17.91 -3.40
N TYR A 22 -13.70 -18.56 -3.13
CA TYR A 22 -14.86 -18.58 -4.02
C TYR A 22 -15.74 -17.33 -3.86
N SER A 23 -15.84 -16.79 -2.64
CA SER A 23 -16.65 -15.60 -2.35
C SER A 23 -16.03 -14.33 -2.93
N ARG A 24 -16.86 -13.55 -3.65
CA ARG A 24 -16.45 -12.28 -4.29
C ARG A 24 -15.94 -11.25 -3.26
N GLY A 25 -16.54 -11.21 -2.06
CA GLY A 25 -16.13 -10.28 -1.00
C GLY A 25 -14.75 -10.59 -0.43
N ILE A 26 -14.45 -11.88 -0.22
CA ILE A 26 -13.15 -12.31 0.30
C ILE A 26 -12.04 -12.10 -0.73
N ARG A 27 -12.31 -12.33 -2.01
CA ARG A 27 -11.37 -12.01 -3.09
C ARG A 27 -10.97 -10.54 -3.07
N THR A 28 -11.91 -9.62 -2.89
CA THR A 28 -11.62 -8.18 -2.76
C THR A 28 -10.70 -7.90 -1.58
N LEU A 29 -10.94 -8.53 -0.43
CA LEU A 29 -10.08 -8.38 0.75
C LEU A 29 -8.66 -8.91 0.49
N ILE A 30 -8.52 -10.09 -0.13
CA ILE A 30 -7.21 -10.67 -0.46
C ILE A 30 -6.44 -9.77 -1.42
N THR A 31 -7.09 -9.23 -2.46
CA THR A 31 -6.46 -8.31 -3.40
C THR A 31 -6.04 -7.01 -2.70
N ALA A 32 -6.85 -6.47 -1.80
CA ALA A 32 -6.50 -5.29 -1.02
C ALA A 32 -5.29 -5.55 -0.10
N VAL A 33 -5.27 -6.69 0.60
CA VAL A 33 -4.13 -7.11 1.42
C VAL A 33 -2.87 -7.28 0.56
N GLY A 34 -2.98 -7.93 -0.60
CA GLY A 34 -1.85 -8.11 -1.52
C GLY A 34 -1.27 -6.80 -2.01
N GLN A 35 -2.12 -5.80 -2.28
CA GLN A 35 -1.68 -4.47 -2.68
C GLN A 35 -0.90 -3.77 -1.55
N THR A 36 -1.38 -3.86 -0.31
CA THR A 36 -0.65 -3.31 0.86
C THR A 36 0.62 -4.10 1.18
N ALA A 37 0.63 -5.41 0.93
CA ALA A 37 1.78 -6.28 1.17
C ALA A 37 2.95 -5.94 0.25
N TYR A 38 2.69 -5.63 -1.03
CA TYR A 38 3.73 -5.20 -1.96
C TYR A 38 4.41 -3.91 -1.49
N THR A 39 3.63 -2.96 -0.99
CA THR A 39 4.14 -1.72 -0.39
C THR A 39 5.03 -1.97 0.83
N VAL A 40 4.63 -2.91 1.69
CA VAL A 40 5.35 -3.26 2.92
C VAL A 40 6.60 -4.11 2.64
N ALA A 41 6.66 -4.80 1.50
CA ALA A 41 7.74 -5.73 1.16
C ALA A 41 9.14 -5.09 1.20
N SER A 42 9.30 -3.85 0.73
CA SER A 42 10.59 -3.16 0.74
C SER A 42 11.16 -2.97 2.16
N VAL A 43 10.29 -2.69 3.14
CA VAL A 43 10.70 -2.52 4.54
C VAL A 43 10.92 -3.88 5.22
N LEU A 44 10.14 -4.90 4.85
CA LEU A 44 10.38 -6.27 5.32
C LEU A 44 11.74 -6.79 4.84
N ILE A 45 12.17 -6.48 3.63
CA ILE A 45 13.52 -6.85 3.15
C ILE A 45 14.59 -6.20 4.02
N LEU A 46 14.45 -4.91 4.34
CA LEU A 46 15.36 -4.22 5.26
C LEU A 46 15.38 -4.89 6.64
N PHE A 47 14.21 -5.28 7.15
CA PHE A 47 14.08 -6.00 8.41
C PHE A 47 14.75 -7.39 8.37
N PHE A 48 14.61 -8.14 7.28
CA PHE A 48 15.31 -9.42 7.10
C PHE A 48 16.83 -9.25 7.05
N VAL A 49 17.34 -8.18 6.42
CA VAL A 49 18.78 -7.85 6.43
C VAL A 49 19.26 -7.51 7.84
N LEU A 50 18.50 -6.72 8.59
CA LEU A 50 18.78 -6.43 10.00
C LEU A 50 18.84 -7.72 10.82
N MET A 51 17.83 -8.58 10.70
CA MET A 51 17.82 -9.89 11.35
C MET A 51 19.02 -10.74 10.97
N TYR A 52 19.41 -10.77 9.69
CA TYR A 52 20.58 -11.54 9.24
C TYR A 52 21.88 -11.10 9.93
N ILE A 53 22.11 -9.78 10.03
CA ILE A 53 23.28 -9.22 10.71
C ILE A 53 23.27 -9.59 12.19
N PHE A 54 22.12 -9.43 12.87
CA PHE A 54 21.96 -9.80 14.27
C PHE A 54 22.02 -11.32 14.51
N ALA A 55 21.63 -12.13 13.53
CA ALA A 55 21.67 -13.60 13.63
C ALA A 55 23.12 -14.09 13.66
N ILE A 56 23.97 -13.53 12.80
CA ILE A 56 25.41 -13.82 12.83
C ILE A 56 26.04 -13.31 14.13
N LEU A 57 25.71 -12.08 14.54
CA LEU A 57 26.23 -11.51 15.78
C LEU A 57 25.85 -12.36 17.01
N GLY A 58 24.58 -12.74 17.13
CA GLY A 58 24.13 -13.55 18.26
C GLY A 58 24.64 -15.00 18.19
N PHE A 59 24.81 -15.57 16.99
CA PHE A 59 25.53 -16.84 16.82
C PHE A 59 26.98 -16.73 17.32
N CYS A 60 27.70 -15.66 16.97
CA CYS A 60 29.06 -15.42 17.43
C CYS A 60 29.17 -15.14 18.93
N LEU A 61 28.21 -14.41 19.51
CA LEU A 61 28.24 -13.98 20.91
C LEU A 61 27.68 -15.03 21.88
N PHE A 62 26.65 -15.76 21.47
CA PHE A 62 25.87 -16.65 22.34
C PHE A 62 25.85 -18.11 21.87
N GLY A 63 26.34 -18.41 20.67
CA GLY A 63 26.43 -19.78 20.12
C GLY A 63 27.69 -20.56 20.51
N LEU A 64 28.42 -20.15 21.56
CA LEU A 64 29.63 -20.85 21.99
C LEU A 64 29.30 -22.27 22.52
N PRO A 65 30.07 -23.31 22.13
CA PRO A 65 29.85 -24.68 22.59
C PRO A 65 29.96 -24.88 24.11
N GLU A 66 30.76 -24.05 24.77
CA GLU A 66 31.05 -24.12 26.22
C GLU A 66 30.41 -22.91 26.91
N GLY A 67 29.16 -23.07 27.36
CA GLY A 67 28.42 -22.05 28.11
C GLY A 67 27.41 -21.21 27.31
N GLY A 68 27.43 -21.30 25.97
CA GLY A 68 26.48 -20.63 25.09
C GLY A 68 25.13 -21.35 24.98
N ASP A 69 24.13 -20.63 24.49
CA ASP A 69 22.77 -21.13 24.31
C ASP A 69 22.59 -21.74 22.91
N MET A 70 22.94 -23.02 22.79
CA MET A 70 22.82 -23.78 21.55
C MET A 70 21.38 -23.96 21.06
N ASN A 71 20.38 -23.86 21.94
CA ASN A 71 18.98 -24.06 21.57
C ASN A 71 18.42 -22.88 20.76
N ASN A 72 18.90 -21.67 21.05
CA ASN A 72 18.46 -20.46 20.37
C ASN A 72 19.49 -19.94 19.37
N TRP A 73 20.79 -20.16 19.62
CA TRP A 73 21.89 -19.60 18.84
C TRP A 73 22.82 -20.66 18.22
N GLY A 74 22.46 -21.94 18.27
CA GLY A 74 23.32 -23.02 17.77
C GLY A 74 23.35 -23.18 16.24
N ASN A 75 22.39 -22.61 15.53
CA ASN A 75 22.43 -22.52 14.07
C ASN A 75 21.71 -21.27 13.58
N LEU A 76 21.93 -20.92 12.31
CA LEU A 76 21.35 -19.71 11.73
C LEU A 76 19.81 -19.72 11.76
N ALA A 77 19.16 -20.85 11.51
CA ALA A 77 17.70 -20.95 11.52
C ALA A 77 17.10 -20.71 12.91
N LEU A 78 17.70 -21.28 13.96
CA LEU A 78 17.33 -21.06 15.36
C LEU A 78 17.57 -19.61 15.77
N ALA A 79 18.68 -19.01 15.34
CA ALA A 79 18.97 -17.60 15.60
C ALA A 79 17.95 -16.68 14.92
N PHE A 80 17.55 -16.99 13.68
CA PHE A 80 16.46 -16.29 13.00
C PHE A 80 15.12 -16.43 13.73
N PHE A 81 14.77 -17.62 14.22
CA PHE A 81 13.55 -17.84 14.98
C PHE A 81 13.54 -17.07 16.31
N THR A 82 14.68 -17.08 17.00
CA THR A 82 14.89 -16.33 18.25
C THR A 82 14.76 -14.82 18.01
N LEU A 83 15.42 -14.29 16.97
CA LEU A 83 15.32 -12.88 16.60
C LEU A 83 13.91 -12.50 16.12
N PHE A 84 13.19 -13.41 15.46
CA PHE A 84 11.81 -13.17 15.08
C PHE A 84 10.94 -12.99 16.33
N SER A 85 11.09 -13.89 17.31
CA SER A 85 10.38 -13.83 18.60
C SER A 85 10.72 -12.54 19.37
N LEU A 86 12.01 -12.17 19.39
CA LEU A 86 12.46 -10.89 19.97
C LEU A 86 11.87 -9.68 19.24
N ALA A 87 11.74 -9.71 17.92
CA ALA A 87 11.20 -8.60 17.15
C ALA A 87 9.69 -8.43 17.36
N THR A 88 8.96 -9.52 17.62
CA THR A 88 7.56 -9.48 18.06
C THR A 88 7.41 -9.21 19.55
N VAL A 89 8.52 -9.10 20.29
CA VAL A 89 8.55 -8.93 21.74
C VAL A 89 7.80 -10.07 22.44
N ASP A 90 7.89 -11.28 21.88
CA ASP A 90 7.25 -12.49 22.38
C ASP A 90 8.29 -13.37 23.08
N GLY A 91 8.00 -13.80 24.31
CA GLY A 91 8.91 -14.65 25.11
C GLY A 91 10.29 -14.06 25.39
N TRP A 92 10.51 -12.76 25.15
CA TRP A 92 11.82 -12.12 25.27
C TRP A 92 12.35 -12.08 26.71
N THR A 93 11.47 -12.04 27.70
CA THR A 93 11.83 -12.05 29.13
C THR A 93 12.47 -13.37 29.52
N ASP A 94 11.87 -14.48 29.09
CA ASP A 94 12.31 -15.83 29.42
C ASP A 94 13.64 -16.15 28.72
N LEU A 95 13.79 -15.67 27.47
CA LEU A 95 15.06 -15.70 26.76
C LEU A 95 16.12 -14.88 27.51
N GLN A 96 15.80 -13.66 27.92
CA GLN A 96 16.75 -12.80 28.64
C GLN A 96 17.17 -13.40 29.98
N GLU A 97 16.24 -14.02 30.73
CA GLU A 97 16.54 -14.71 31.98
C GLU A 97 17.51 -15.89 31.75
N GLN A 98 17.32 -16.66 30.68
CA GLN A 98 18.22 -17.75 30.30
C GLN A 98 19.63 -17.26 29.93
N LEU A 99 19.75 -16.12 29.25
CA LEU A 99 21.06 -15.53 28.93
C LEU A 99 21.71 -14.88 30.16
N ASP A 100 20.92 -14.26 31.04
CA ASP A 100 21.39 -13.63 32.28
C ASP A 100 21.93 -14.68 33.27
N ALA A 101 21.26 -15.83 33.38
CA ALA A 101 21.71 -16.96 34.20
C ALA A 101 23.11 -17.49 33.78
N ARG A 102 23.52 -17.21 32.54
CA ARG A 102 24.83 -17.58 31.98
C ARG A 102 25.89 -16.48 32.14
N ASN A 103 25.60 -15.41 32.89
CA ASN A 103 26.46 -14.24 33.11
C ASN A 103 26.88 -13.51 31.81
N LEU A 104 26.04 -13.57 30.77
CA LEU A 104 26.28 -12.88 29.51
C LEU A 104 25.85 -11.42 29.61
N ILE A 105 26.66 -10.57 30.24
CA ILE A 105 26.32 -9.15 30.47
C ILE A 105 26.00 -8.40 29.16
N LEU A 106 26.65 -8.78 28.05
CA LEU A 106 26.40 -8.23 26.71
C LEU A 106 25.03 -8.60 26.14
N SER A 107 24.38 -9.65 26.68
CA SER A 107 23.05 -10.10 26.26
C SER A 107 21.99 -9.02 26.40
N ARG A 108 21.91 -8.38 27.58
CA ARG A 108 20.90 -7.33 27.83
C ARG A 108 21.00 -6.19 26.84
N SER A 109 22.22 -5.69 26.60
CA SER A 109 22.45 -4.64 25.61
C SER A 109 22.09 -5.10 24.20
N PHE A 110 22.43 -6.33 23.82
CA PHE A 110 22.11 -6.88 22.51
C PHE A 110 20.60 -6.96 22.28
N THR A 111 19.86 -7.53 23.23
CA THR A 111 18.40 -7.68 23.15
C THR A 111 17.71 -6.32 23.10
N ILE A 112 18.08 -5.38 23.97
CA ILE A 112 17.47 -4.04 24.00
C ILE A 112 17.73 -3.30 22.69
N ILE A 113 18.99 -3.29 22.20
CA ILE A 113 19.34 -2.62 20.94
C ILE A 113 18.56 -3.25 19.78
N PHE A 114 18.50 -4.58 19.70
CA PHE A 114 17.76 -5.26 18.66
C PHE A 114 16.27 -4.92 18.68
N VAL A 115 15.61 -4.99 19.86
CA VAL A 115 14.19 -4.67 20.01
C VAL A 115 13.91 -3.22 19.64
N LEU A 116 14.77 -2.27 20.03
CA LEU A 116 14.64 -0.86 19.66
C LEU A 116 14.78 -0.66 18.15
N LEU A 117 15.78 -1.27 17.51
CA LEU A 117 15.96 -1.18 16.05
C LEU A 117 14.81 -1.84 15.29
N ALA A 118 14.38 -3.04 15.71
CA ALA A 118 13.23 -3.74 15.13
C ALA A 118 11.96 -2.90 15.25
N SER A 119 11.69 -2.36 16.44
CA SER A 119 10.54 -1.46 16.69
C SER A 119 10.62 -0.19 15.84
N PHE A 120 11.81 0.39 15.67
CA PHE A 120 12.03 1.54 14.81
C PHE A 120 11.75 1.23 13.33
N VAL A 121 12.18 0.06 12.85
CA VAL A 121 11.87 -0.41 11.49
C VAL A 121 10.36 -0.64 11.31
N PHE A 122 9.69 -1.25 12.29
CA PHE A 122 8.22 -1.40 12.29
C PHE A 122 7.49 -0.06 12.29
N LEU A 123 7.95 0.91 13.10
CA LEU A 123 7.39 2.26 13.10
C LEU A 123 7.61 2.95 11.74
N SER A 124 8.80 2.79 11.15
CA SER A 124 9.12 3.33 9.83
C SER A 124 8.25 2.71 8.73
N MET A 125 7.95 1.41 8.82
CA MET A 125 6.98 0.73 7.97
C MET A 125 5.58 1.34 8.11
N PHE A 126 5.11 1.53 9.34
CA PHE A 126 3.80 2.11 9.61
C PHE A 126 3.69 3.53 9.05
N VAL A 127 4.70 4.37 9.26
CA VAL A 127 4.77 5.73 8.71
C VAL A 127 4.78 5.70 7.18
N GLY A 128 5.57 4.81 6.56
CA GLY A 128 5.61 4.67 5.10
C GLY A 128 4.25 4.29 4.50
N VAL A 129 3.56 3.32 5.09
CA VAL A 129 2.21 2.92 4.67
C VAL A 129 1.20 4.06 4.84
N MET A 130 1.25 4.78 5.97
CA MET A 130 0.39 5.94 6.22
C MET A 130 0.61 7.06 5.19
N ILE A 131 1.86 7.35 4.83
CA ILE A 131 2.19 8.36 3.81
C ILE A 131 1.60 7.96 2.47
N ILE A 132 1.76 6.70 2.04
CA ILE A 132 1.26 6.22 0.75
C ILE A 132 -0.27 6.31 0.69
N HIS A 133 -0.97 5.89 1.74
CA HIS A 133 -2.43 6.01 1.80
C HIS A 133 -2.90 7.47 1.82
N THR A 134 -2.18 8.34 2.52
CA THR A 134 -2.49 9.77 2.58
C THR A 134 -2.25 10.43 1.22
N GLU A 135 -1.12 10.12 0.56
CA GLU A 135 -0.77 10.62 -0.76
C GLU A 135 -1.78 10.14 -1.83
N ASP A 136 -2.19 8.87 -1.79
CA ASP A 136 -3.23 8.33 -2.68
C ASP A 136 -4.58 9.02 -2.46
N SER A 137 -4.93 9.30 -1.20
CA SER A 137 -6.17 10.01 -0.85
C SER A 137 -6.16 11.46 -1.34
N ILE A 138 -5.03 12.16 -1.16
CA ILE A 138 -4.83 13.53 -1.67
C ILE A 138 -4.90 13.55 -3.19
N LYS A 139 -4.18 12.66 -3.88
CA LYS A 139 -4.20 12.54 -5.35
C LYS A 139 -5.59 12.19 -5.88
N LYS A 140 -6.38 11.42 -5.14
CA LYS A 140 -7.78 11.13 -5.50
C LYS A 140 -8.64 12.38 -5.36
N PHE A 141 -8.53 13.09 -4.25
CA PHE A 141 -9.25 14.34 -4.01
C PHE A 141 -8.92 15.42 -5.04
N GLU A 142 -7.63 15.62 -5.36
CA GLU A 142 -7.20 16.57 -6.41
C GLU A 142 -7.77 16.20 -7.79
N ARG A 143 -7.83 14.90 -8.12
CA ARG A 143 -8.45 14.44 -9.37
C ARG A 143 -9.94 14.73 -9.40
N GLU A 144 -10.67 14.49 -8.32
CA GLU A 144 -12.09 14.79 -8.23
C GLU A 144 -12.35 16.30 -8.39
N LEU A 145 -11.56 17.14 -7.71
CA LEU A 145 -11.66 18.59 -7.81
C LEU A 145 -11.29 19.13 -9.21
N MET A 146 -10.28 18.54 -9.86
CA MET A 146 -9.94 18.86 -11.25
C MET A 146 -11.04 18.46 -12.23
N LEU A 147 -11.71 17.33 -12.01
CA LEU A 147 -12.84 16.89 -12.83
C LEU A 147 -14.03 17.84 -12.67
N GLU A 148 -14.37 18.21 -11.45
CA GLU A 148 -15.44 19.17 -11.15
C GLU A 148 -15.18 20.53 -11.82
N ARG A 149 -13.96 21.08 -11.69
CA ARG A 149 -13.58 22.33 -12.36
C ARG A 149 -13.66 22.22 -13.89
N ARG A 150 -13.28 21.08 -14.49
CA ARG A 150 -13.40 20.85 -15.93
C ARG A 150 -14.86 20.77 -16.38
N MET A 151 -15.73 20.17 -15.58
CA MET A 151 -17.17 20.12 -15.86
C MET A 151 -17.78 21.52 -15.85
N ASN A 152 -17.52 22.33 -14.81
CA ASN A 152 -18.03 23.71 -14.73
C ASN A 152 -17.56 24.57 -15.91
N LEU A 153 -16.29 24.45 -16.31
CA LEU A 153 -15.77 25.17 -17.49
C LEU A 153 -16.41 24.70 -18.80
N MET A 154 -16.75 23.42 -18.94
CA MET A 154 -17.46 22.90 -20.12
C MET A 154 -18.90 23.41 -20.16
N GLU A 155 -19.59 23.47 -19.03
CA GLU A 155 -20.93 24.03 -18.92
C GLU A 155 -20.94 25.52 -19.29
N GLU A 156 -20.02 26.31 -18.74
CA GLU A 156 -19.88 27.73 -19.09
C GLU A 156 -19.62 27.93 -20.58
N LYS A 157 -18.70 27.14 -21.18
CA LYS A 157 -18.42 27.19 -22.62
C LYS A 157 -19.63 26.81 -23.46
N GLN A 158 -20.42 25.81 -23.04
CA GLN A 158 -21.65 25.44 -23.75
C GLN A 158 -22.70 26.56 -23.70
N VAL A 159 -22.85 27.23 -22.55
CA VAL A 159 -23.76 28.36 -22.40
C VAL A 159 -23.33 29.52 -23.30
N ILE A 160 -22.04 29.86 -23.33
CA ILE A 160 -21.50 30.94 -24.18
C ILE A 160 -21.69 30.61 -25.66
N LEU A 161 -21.39 29.37 -26.09
CA LEU A 161 -21.58 28.94 -27.47
C LEU A 161 -23.05 29.03 -27.91
N LYS A 162 -24.00 28.64 -27.07
CA LYS A 162 -25.43 28.79 -27.36
C LYS A 162 -25.82 30.25 -27.56
N ARG A 163 -25.34 31.16 -26.70
CA ARG A 163 -25.57 32.61 -26.84
C ARG A 163 -24.98 33.16 -28.14
N GLN A 164 -23.76 32.77 -28.48
CA GLN A 164 -23.13 33.18 -29.75
C GLN A 164 -23.91 32.69 -30.97
N GLN A 165 -24.39 31.44 -30.95
CA GLN A 165 -25.22 30.87 -32.02
C GLN A 165 -26.54 31.64 -32.19
N GLU A 166 -27.17 32.04 -31.08
CA GLU A 166 -28.40 32.86 -31.09
C GLU A 166 -28.15 34.27 -31.64
N GLU A 167 -27.04 34.91 -31.28
CA GLU A 167 -26.68 36.23 -31.83
C GLU A 167 -26.38 36.16 -33.33
N VAL A 168 -25.59 35.17 -33.77
CA VAL A 168 -25.27 34.98 -35.19
C VAL A 168 -26.54 34.71 -36.02
N SER A 169 -27.46 33.89 -35.52
CA SER A 169 -28.72 33.62 -36.22
C SER A 169 -29.64 34.85 -36.32
N LYS A 170 -29.71 35.68 -35.26
CA LYS A 170 -30.43 36.97 -35.29
C LYS A 170 -29.83 37.95 -36.31
N LEU A 171 -28.50 38.04 -36.38
CA LEU A 171 -27.82 38.91 -37.35
C LEU A 171 -28.07 38.45 -38.79
N MET A 172 -28.01 37.15 -39.07
CA MET A 172 -28.33 36.61 -40.40
C MET A 172 -29.77 36.92 -40.83
N GLN A 173 -30.76 36.78 -39.92
CA GLN A 173 -32.15 37.14 -40.23
C GLN A 173 -32.30 38.64 -40.52
N THR A 174 -31.67 39.49 -39.71
CA THR A 174 -31.73 40.94 -39.90
C THR A 174 -31.11 41.37 -41.23
N GLN A 175 -29.97 40.76 -41.60
CA GLN A 175 -29.29 41.01 -42.87
C GLN A 175 -30.10 40.49 -44.07
N ALA A 176 -30.71 39.30 -43.95
CA ALA A 176 -31.60 38.74 -44.97
C ALA A 176 -32.86 39.61 -45.17
N SER A 177 -33.55 40.01 -44.10
CA SER A 177 -34.68 40.94 -44.18
C SER A 177 -34.27 42.29 -44.76
N GLY A 178 -33.10 42.83 -44.38
CA GLY A 178 -32.56 44.07 -44.92
C GLY A 178 -32.23 43.99 -46.41
N ALA A 179 -31.71 42.85 -46.88
CA ALA A 179 -31.45 42.59 -48.30
C ALA A 179 -32.76 42.49 -49.10
N VAL A 180 -33.75 41.73 -48.61
CA VAL A 180 -35.07 41.61 -49.23
C VAL A 180 -35.79 42.96 -49.33
N LEU A 181 -35.71 43.80 -48.30
CA LEU A 181 -36.29 45.16 -48.32
C LEU A 181 -35.59 46.05 -49.36
N ARG A 182 -34.27 45.95 -49.49
CA ARG A 182 -33.49 46.69 -50.48
C ARG A 182 -33.84 46.28 -51.91
N ASP A 183 -33.98 44.99 -52.17
CA ASP A 183 -34.41 44.48 -53.49
C ASP A 183 -35.84 44.90 -53.81
N ARG A 184 -36.74 44.86 -52.82
CA ARG A 184 -38.13 45.32 -52.98
C ARG A 184 -38.25 46.83 -53.23
N ALA A 185 -37.33 47.62 -52.66
CA ALA A 185 -37.25 49.05 -52.92
C ALA A 185 -36.71 49.39 -54.33
N ARG A 186 -35.76 48.59 -54.85
CA ARG A 186 -35.30 48.71 -56.25
C ARG A 186 -36.35 48.29 -57.28
N ALA A 187 -37.23 47.36 -56.93
CA ALA A 187 -38.26 46.84 -57.83
C ALA A 187 -39.52 47.73 -57.94
N LYS A 188 -39.61 48.83 -57.19
CA LYS A 188 -40.76 49.75 -57.27
C LYS A 188 -40.56 50.72 -58.45
N PRO A 189 -41.46 50.74 -59.46
CA PRO A 189 -41.33 51.68 -60.58
C PRO A 189 -41.57 53.10 -60.09
N HIS A 190 -40.71 54.03 -60.52
CA HIS A 190 -40.96 55.47 -60.42
C HIS A 190 -42.19 55.79 -61.28
N ALA A 191 -43.31 56.03 -60.62
CA ALA A 191 -44.51 56.63 -61.22
C ALA A 191 -44.40 58.15 -61.18
#